data_AF-A0A7V9F2P9-F1
#
_entry.id   AF-A0A7V9F2P9-F1
#
_cell.length_a   1.000
_cell.length_b   1.000
_cell.length_c   1.000
_cell.angle_alpha   90.00
_cell.angle_beta   90.00
_cell.angle_gamma   90.00
#
_symmetry.space_group_name_H-M   'P 1'
#
loop_
_entity.id
_entity.type
_entity.pdbx_description
1 polymer ?
#
loop_
_entity_poly.entity_id
_entity_poly.type
_entity_poly.pdbx_seq_one_letter_code
_entity_poly.pdbx_strand_id
1 'polypeptide(L)' 'EHDMDMVRDISDWVIVMAQGRIISEGPPEAVMADQRVIDAYLGAHHDAELSLEEEEKIIAESHQEAEAAQLNRGERDV' A
#
# COMPACT_ATOMS: atom_id res chain seq x y z
N GLU A 1 1.39 13.63 -3.36
CA GLU A 1 1.26 13.35 -4.81
C GLU A 1 2.34 14.08 -5.64
N HIS A 2 3.57 14.27 -5.13
CA HIS A 2 4.61 15.05 -5.85
C HIS A 2 6.04 14.48 -5.71
N ASP A 3 6.22 13.35 -5.03
CA ASP A 3 7.56 12.88 -4.64
C ASP A 3 8.39 12.37 -5.83
N MET A 4 7.74 11.84 -6.88
CA MET A 4 8.42 11.28 -8.05
C MET A 4 8.97 12.34 -9.01
N ASP A 5 8.29 13.49 -9.15
CA ASP A 5 8.76 14.59 -10.01
C ASP A 5 10.00 15.25 -9.40
N MET A 6 10.01 15.42 -8.07
CA MET A 6 11.16 15.97 -7.34
C MET A 6 12.40 15.06 -7.41
N VAL A 7 12.21 13.73 -7.38
CA VAL A 7 13.31 12.76 -7.51
C VAL A 7 13.98 12.84 -8.88
N ARG A 8 13.20 13.10 -9.94
CA ARG A 8 13.72 13.28 -11.30
C ARG A 8 14.58 14.53 -11.42
N ASP A 9 14.17 15.64 -10.81
CA ASP A 9 14.83 16.93 -10.95
C ASP A 9 16.13 17.05 -10.11
N ILE A 10 16.24 16.31 -9.01
CA ILE A 10 17.36 16.44 -8.06
C ILE A 10 18.42 15.33 -8.21
N SER A 11 18.08 14.19 -8.81
CA SER A 11 18.93 13.00 -8.78
C SER A 11 19.53 12.67 -10.15
N ASP A 12 20.86 12.62 -10.24
CA ASP A 12 21.55 12.11 -11.43
C ASP A 12 21.52 10.57 -11.53
N TRP A 13 21.33 9.89 -10.39
CA TRP A 13 21.32 8.43 -10.29
C TRP A 13 20.42 7.96 -9.15
N VAL A 14 19.65 6.90 -9.40
CA VAL A 14 18.69 6.31 -8.46
C VAL A 14 18.94 4.81 -8.33
N ILE A 15 18.81 4.29 -7.11
CA ILE A 15 18.87 2.86 -6.81
C ILE A 15 17.59 2.47 -6.09
N VAL A 16 16.91 1.43 -6.58
CA VAL A 16 15.67 0.91 -5.99
C VAL A 16 15.93 -0.48 -5.42
N MET A 17 15.47 -0.70 -4.18
CA MET A 17 15.61 -1.96 -3.47
C MET A 17 14.25 -2.49 -3.02
N ALA A 18 14.04 -3.80 -3.17
CA ALA A 18 12.90 -4.52 -2.61
C ALA A 18 13.40 -5.76 -1.87
N GLN A 19 12.85 -6.01 -0.68
CA GLN A 19 13.16 -7.20 0.15
C GLN A 19 14.68 -7.39 0.38
N GLY A 20 15.40 -6.29 0.58
CA GLY A 20 16.85 -6.30 0.82
C GLY A 20 17.71 -6.58 -0.41
N ARG A 21 17.14 -6.57 -1.63
CA ARG A 21 17.88 -6.75 -2.89
C ARG A 21 17.67 -5.55 -3.80
N ILE A 22 18.69 -5.22 -4.60
CA ILE A 22 18.59 -4.20 -5.64
C ILE A 22 17.76 -4.77 -6.78
N ILE A 23 16.72 -4.03 -7.19
CA ILE A 23 15.84 -4.42 -8.30
C ILE A 23 16.13 -3.61 -9.57
N SER A 24 16.56 -2.36 -9.43
CA SER A 24 16.93 -1.49 -10.55
C SER A 24 17.87 -0.37 -10.10
N GLU A 25 18.76 0.06 -10.99
CA GLU A 25 19.67 1.19 -10.78
C GLU A 25 19.92 1.93 -12.09
N GLY A 26 20.05 3.25 -12.04
CA GLY A 26 20.31 4.08 -13.22
C GLY A 26 19.74 5.49 -13.12
N PRO A 27 19.70 6.24 -14.24
CA PRO A 27 19.05 7.55 -14.30
C PRO A 27 17.56 7.44 -13.92
N PRO A 28 16.97 8.49 -13.30
CA PRO A 28 15.58 8.47 -12.87
C PRO A 28 14.61 8.05 -13.98
N GLU A 29 14.79 8.56 -15.21
CA GLU A 29 13.92 8.23 -16.35
C GLU A 29 13.91 6.74 -16.69
N ALA A 30 15.07 6.09 -16.61
CA ALA A 30 15.21 4.67 -16.91
C ALA A 30 14.64 3.80 -15.78
N VAL A 31 14.86 4.20 -14.53
CA VAL A 31 14.38 3.49 -13.33
C VAL A 31 12.86 3.60 -13.20
N MET A 32 12.28 4.75 -13.52
CA MET A 32 10.82 4.98 -13.47
C MET A 32 10.07 4.20 -14.56
N ALA A 33 10.71 3.90 -15.69
CA ALA A 33 10.13 3.08 -16.75
C ALA A 33 10.25 1.56 -16.48
N ASP A 34 10.97 1.17 -15.41
CA ASP A 34 11.19 -0.23 -15.07
C ASP A 34 9.95 -0.81 -14.38
N GLN A 35 9.34 -1.82 -15.01
CA GLN A 35 8.16 -2.49 -14.46
C GLN A 35 8.40 -3.03 -13.04
N ARG A 36 9.61 -3.51 -12.73
CA ARG A 36 9.95 -4.03 -11.39
C ARG A 36 9.87 -2.95 -10.32
N VAL A 37 10.19 -1.71 -10.68
CA VAL A 37 10.14 -0.55 -9.78
C VAL A 37 8.68 -0.14 -9.55
N ILE A 38 7.88 -0.13 -10.61
CA ILE A 38 6.44 0.15 -10.55
C ILE A 38 5.75 -0.86 -9.63
N ASP A 39 6.01 -2.15 -9.84
CA ASP A 39 5.43 -3.24 -9.05
C ASP A 39 5.86 -3.15 -7.57
N ALA A 40 7.12 -2.75 -7.31
CA ALA A 40 7.62 -2.56 -5.94
C ALA A 40 7.04 -1.31 -5.26
N TYR A 41 6.76 -0.25 -6.03
CA TYR A 41 6.24 1.03 -5.52
C TYR A 41 4.73 0.98 -5.25
N LEU A 42 3.96 0.32 -6.13
CA LEU A 42 2.52 0.09 -5.94
C LEU A 42 2.24 -1.06 -4.97
N GLY A 43 3.23 -1.93 -4.77
CA GLY A 43 3.13 -3.13 -3.95
C GLY A 43 2.42 -4.27 -4.68
N ALA A 44 2.80 -5.52 -4.39
CA ALA A 44 2.17 -6.75 -4.89
C ALA A 44 0.69 -6.93 -4.45
N HIS A 45 0.08 -5.89 -3.89
CA HIS A 45 -1.30 -5.85 -3.42
C HIS A 45 -2.16 -4.79 -4.11
N HIS A 46 -1.62 -4.06 -5.10
CA HIS A 46 -2.47 -3.15 -5.90
C HIS A 46 -3.39 -3.91 -6.88
N ASP A 47 -3.13 -5.19 -7.12
CA ASP A 47 -4.01 -6.09 -7.89
C ASP A 47 -5.14 -6.73 -7.07
N ALA A 48 -5.20 -6.48 -5.76
CA ALA A 48 -6.47 -6.59 -5.06
C ALA A 48 -7.14 -5.23 -5.19
N GLU A 49 -7.66 -4.93 -6.39
CA GLU A 49 -8.89 -4.15 -6.48
C GLU A 49 -9.82 -4.89 -5.52
N LEU A 50 -9.99 -4.37 -4.30
CA LEU A 50 -11.04 -4.87 -3.41
C LEU A 50 -12.28 -4.73 -4.25
N SER A 51 -12.85 -5.85 -4.68
CA SER A 51 -14.16 -5.80 -5.30
C SER A 51 -15.06 -5.07 -4.31
N LEU A 52 -16.04 -4.31 -4.81
CA LEU A 52 -16.99 -3.61 -3.93
C LEU A 52 -17.59 -4.58 -2.89
N GLU A 53 -17.69 -5.86 -3.24
CA GLU A 53 -18.11 -6.97 -2.37
C GLU A 53 -17.11 -7.29 -1.24
N GLU A 54 -15.80 -7.30 -1.53
CA GLU A 54 -14.74 -7.50 -0.51
C GLU A 54 -14.60 -6.28 0.40
N GLU A 55 -14.73 -5.07 -0.14
CA GLU A 55 -14.74 -3.83 0.64
C GLU A 55 -15.97 -3.78 1.57
N GLU A 56 -17.17 -4.12 1.08
CA GLU A 56 -18.38 -4.24 1.89
C GLU A 56 -18.23 -5.31 2.98
N LYS A 57 -17.57 -6.44 2.70
CA LYS A 57 -17.36 -7.50 3.67
C LYS A 57 -16.41 -7.06 4.80
N ILE A 58 -15.34 -6.33 4.48
CA ILE A 58 -14.41 -5.77 5.46
C ILE A 58 -15.11 -4.73 6.35
N ILE A 59 -15.91 -3.85 5.75
CA ILE A 59 -16.68 -2.84 6.50
C ILE A 59 -17.72 -3.50 7.40
N ALA A 60 -18.43 -4.53 6.92
CA ALA A 60 -19.41 -5.26 7.71
C ALA A 60 -18.78 -6.02 8.88
N GLU A 61 -17.66 -6.72 8.65
CA GLU A 61 -16.92 -7.44 9.71
C GLU A 61 -16.42 -6.46 10.78
N SER A 62 -15.87 -5.31 10.37
CA SER A 62 -15.45 -4.26 11.31
C SER A 62 -16.60 -3.69 12.14
N HIS A 63 -17.80 -3.54 11.56
CA HIS A 63 -18.97 -3.02 12.28
C HIS A 63 -19.51 -4.05 13.29
N GLN A 64 -19.52 -5.34 12.92
CA GLN A 64 -19.96 -6.42 13.80
C GLN A 64 -19.05 -6.61 15.01
N GLU A 65 -17.73 -6.47 14.83
CA GLU A 65 -16.79 -6.49 15.96
C GLU A 65 -17.01 -5.30 16.90
N ALA A 66 -17.25 -4.10 16.36
CA ALA A 66 -17.51 -2.91 17.16
C ALA A 66 -18.81 -3.04 17.98
N GLU A 67 -19.89 -3.54 17.38
CA GLU A 67 -21.17 -3.76 18.07
C GLU A 67 -21.08 -4.88 19.12
N ALA A 68 -20.41 -6.00 18.81
CA ALA A 68 -20.19 -7.09 19.75
C ALA A 68 -19.30 -6.66 20.94
N ALA A 69 -18.30 -5.81 20.69
CA ALA A 69 -17.47 -5.22 21.75
C ALA A 69 -18.25 -4.22 22.62
N GLN A 70 -19.22 -3.49 22.04
CA GLN A 70 -20.10 -2.59 22.76
C GLN A 70 -21.05 -3.36 23.70
N LEU A 71 -21.62 -4.48 23.22
CA LEU A 71 -22.55 -5.31 23.99
C LEU A 71 -21.88 -5.98 25.19
N ASN A 72 -20.68 -6.55 25.00
CA ASN A 72 -19.88 -7.18 26.05
C ASN A 72 -19.32 -6.19 27.09
N ARG A 73 -19.36 -4.87 26.81
CA ARG A 73 -18.98 -3.83 27.76
C ARG A 73 -20.15 -3.44 28.67
N GLY A 74 -21.40 -3.62 28.23
CA GLY A 74 -22.60 -3.31 29.01
C GLY A 74 -22.97 -4.35 30.09
N GLU A 75 -22.57 -5.61 29.94
CA GLU A 75 -22.93 -6.69 30.87
C GLU A 75 -21.95 -6.87 32.06
N ARG A 76 -20.88 -6.06 32.14
CA ARG A 76 -19.88 -6.16 33.22
C ARG A 76 -20.00 -5.10 34.32
N ASP A 77 -20.95 -4.16 34.20
CA ASP A 77 -21.14 -3.05 35.14
C ASP A 77 -22.48 -3.14 35.93
N VAL A 78 -22.99 -4.35 36.21
CA VAL A 78 -24.17 -4.57 37.09
C VAL A 78 -23.84 -5.47 38.28
#